data_AF-A0A227J3A6-F1
#
_entry.id   AF-A0A227J3A6-F1
#
_cell.length_a   1.000
_cell.length_b   1.000
_cell.length_c   1.000
_cell.angle_alpha   90.00
_cell.angle_beta   90.00
_cell.angle_gamma   90.00
#
_symmetry.space_group_name_H-M   'P 1'
#
loop_
_entity.id
_entity.type
_entity.pdbx_description
1 polymer ?
#
loop_
_entity_poly.entity_id
_entity_poly.type
_entity_poly.pdbx_seq_one_letter_code
_entity_poly.pdbx_strand_id
1 'polypeptide(L)'
;EVYFKGIELANGFHELDNPKEQLARFEQDNAKRIEMGLKPQPIDYHLISALEAGLPDCAGVALGIDRLIMLALGCDHIDQVTAFPFPIA
;
A
#
# COMPACT_ATOMS: atom_id res chain seq x y z
N GLU A 1 -2.33 -9.53 6.12
CA GLU A 1 -2.75 -8.42 7.02
C GLU A 1 -2.65 -8.83 8.48
N VAL A 2 -2.46 -7.86 9.39
CA VAL A 2 -2.49 -8.04 10.84
C VAL A 2 -3.34 -6.94 11.49
N TYR A 3 -4.17 -7.36 12.44
CA TYR A 3 -5.11 -6.49 13.14
C TYR A 3 -4.89 -6.57 14.65
N PHE A 4 -4.95 -5.44 15.34
CA PHE A 4 -4.90 -5.39 16.81
C PHE A 4 -5.88 -4.34 17.34
N LYS A 5 -6.70 -4.72 18.33
CA LYS A 5 -7.76 -3.87 18.89
C LYS A 5 -8.68 -3.23 17.83
N GLY A 6 -9.00 -3.98 16.77
CA GLY A 6 -9.85 -3.50 15.68
C GLY A 6 -9.17 -2.57 14.67
N ILE A 7 -7.87 -2.33 14.79
CA ILE A 7 -7.08 -1.49 13.88
C ILE A 7 -6.18 -2.38 13.02
N GLU A 8 -6.21 -2.18 11.70
CA GLU A 8 -5.25 -2.78 10.77
C GLU A 8 -3.88 -2.12 10.95
N LEU A 9 -2.87 -2.91 11.33
CA LEU A 9 -1.51 -2.41 11.59
C LEU A 9 -0.55 -2.61 10.43
N ALA A 10 -0.66 -3.73 9.73
CA ALA A 10 0.22 -3.99 8.60
C ALA A 10 -0.44 -4.90 7.56
N ASN A 11 -0.01 -4.72 6.32
CA ASN A 11 -0.31 -5.62 5.21
C ASN A 11 1.02 -6.12 4.64
N GLY A 12 1.08 -7.40 4.35
CA GLY A 12 2.27 -8.03 3.78
C GLY A 12 1.88 -9.23 2.95
N PHE A 13 2.71 -9.53 1.97
CA PHE A 13 2.48 -10.55 0.96
C PHE A 13 3.81 -11.17 0.51
N HIS A 14 3.70 -12.36 -0.06
CA HIS A 14 4.76 -12.90 -0.90
C HIS A 14 4.72 -12.14 -2.22
N GLU A 15 5.86 -11.57 -2.61
CA GLU A 15 5.92 -10.58 -3.69
C GLU A 15 5.69 -11.23 -5.06
N LEU A 16 4.92 -10.56 -5.92
CA LEU A 16 4.72 -10.99 -7.29
C LEU A 16 5.93 -10.55 -8.13
N ASP A 17 6.75 -11.52 -8.54
CA ASP A 17 7.94 -11.28 -9.37
C ASP A 17 7.65 -11.34 -10.88
N ASN A 18 6.47 -11.78 -11.29
CA ASN A 18 6.10 -11.95 -12.70
C ASN A 18 5.68 -10.62 -13.37
N PRO A 19 6.48 -10.06 -14.30
CA PRO A 19 6.20 -8.76 -14.92
C PRO A 19 4.93 -8.75 -15.77
N LYS A 20 4.63 -9.86 -16.48
CA LYS A 20 3.45 -9.95 -17.35
C LYS A 20 2.17 -9.99 -16.54
N GLU A 21 2.20 -10.72 -15.42
CA GLU A 21 1.06 -10.77 -14.52
C GLU A 21 0.84 -9.42 -13.83
N GLN A 22 1.91 -8.76 -13.38
CA GLN A 22 1.82 -7.44 -12.77
C GLN A 22 1.26 -6.40 -13.75
N LEU A 23 1.69 -6.42 -15.01
CA LEU A 23 1.14 -5.55 -16.05
C LEU A 23 -0.35 -5.80 -16.29
N ALA A 24 -0.76 -7.07 -16.42
CA ALA A 24 -2.16 -7.43 -16.59
C ALA A 24 -3.04 -6.97 -15.41
N ARG A 25 -2.53 -7.05 -14.17
CA ARG A 25 -3.22 -6.53 -12.98
C ARG A 25 -3.40 -5.01 -13.04
N PHE A 26 -2.37 -4.26 -13.47
CA PHE A 26 -2.50 -2.80 -13.66
C PHE A 26 -3.53 -2.42 -14.73
N GLU A 27 -3.57 -3.15 -15.85
CA GLU A 27 -4.58 -2.92 -16.90
C GLU A 27 -6.00 -3.21 -16.39
N GLN A 28 -6.18 -4.29 -15.63
CA GLN A 28 -7.46 -4.63 -15.01
C GLN A 28 -7.91 -3.59 -13.99
N ASP A 29 -6.99 -3.07 -13.17
CA ASP A 29 -7.31 -2.02 -12.21
C ASP A 29 -7.77 -0.74 -12.90
N ASN A 30 -7.12 -0.37 -14.01
CA ASN A 30 -7.55 0.76 -14.82
C ASN A 30 -8.92 0.54 -15.48
N ALA A 31 -9.20 -0.67 -15.97
CA ALA A 31 -10.53 -1.01 -16.48
C ALA A 31 -11.61 -0.83 -15.41
N LYS A 32 -11.40 -1.37 -14.21
CA LYS A 32 -12.32 -1.21 -13.05
C LYS A 32 -12.49 0.27 -12.67
N ARG A 33 -11.42 1.06 -12.68
CA ARG A 33 -11.49 2.50 -12.40
C ARG A 33 -12.39 3.22 -13.40
N ILE A 34 -12.27 2.92 -14.69
CA ILE A 34 -13.11 3.51 -15.74
C ILE A 34 -14.57 3.14 -15.52
N GLU A 35 -14.87 1.87 -15.22
CA GLU A 35 -16.23 1.41 -14.89
C GLU A 35 -16.82 2.15 -13.68
N MET A 36 -15.98 2.47 -12.69
CA MET A 36 -16.35 3.26 -11.51
C MET A 36 -16.41 4.79 -11.76
N GLY A 37 -16.17 5.26 -12.99
CA GLY A 37 -16.12 6.69 -13.32
C GLY A 37 -14.89 7.42 -12.77
N LEU A 38 -13.87 6.68 -12.33
CA LEU A 38 -12.60 7.21 -11.85
C LEU A 38 -11.61 7.39 -13.01
N LYS A 39 -10.71 8.37 -12.89
CA LYS A 39 -9.63 8.55 -13.87
C LYS A 39 -8.65 7.36 -13.82
N PRO A 40 -8.22 6.81 -14.97
CA PRO A 40 -7.15 5.82 -14.99
C PRO A 40 -5.86 6.41 -14.41
N GLN A 41 -4.98 5.55 -13.91
CA GLN A 41 -3.65 5.92 -13.45
C GLN A 41 -2.61 5.44 -14.48
N PRO A 42 -1.54 6.21 -14.71
CA PRO A 42 -0.45 5.77 -15.57
C PRO A 42 0.19 4.50 -14.98
N ILE A 43 0.48 3.52 -15.84
CA ILE A 43 1.20 2.32 -15.45
C ILE A 43 2.67 2.68 -15.22
N ASP A 44 3.24 2.22 -14.11
CA ASP A 44 4.66 2.38 -13.82
C ASP A 44 5.50 1.35 -14.60
N TYR A 45 5.94 1.75 -15.80
CA TYR A 45 6.80 0.91 -16.62
C TYR A 45 8.23 0.77 -16.08
N HIS A 46 8.67 1.59 -15.12
CA HIS A 46 9.94 1.38 -14.44
C HIS A 46 9.86 0.18 -13.50
N LEU A 47 8.76 0.03 -12.75
CA LEU A 47 8.51 -1.17 -11.96
C LEU A 47 8.45 -2.42 -12.83
N ILE A 48 7.74 -2.39 -13.96
CA ILE A 48 7.68 -3.53 -14.89
C ILE A 48 9.08 -3.89 -15.41
N SER A 49 9.85 -2.89 -15.84
CA SER A 49 11.23 -3.12 -16.31
C SER A 49 12.13 -3.70 -15.22
N ALA A 50 11.93 -3.32 -13.96
CA ALA A 50 12.68 -3.85 -12.83
C ALA A 50 12.33 -5.33 -12.56
N LEU A 51 11.05 -5.70 -12.65
CA LEU A 51 10.61 -7.10 -12.56
C LEU A 51 11.18 -7.95 -13.72
N GLU A 52 11.23 -7.41 -14.93
CA GLU A 52 11.86 -8.06 -16.09
C GLU A 52 13.36 -8.26 -15.93
N ALA A 53 14.05 -7.32 -15.27
CA ALA A 53 15.47 -7.45 -14.93
C ALA A 53 15.73 -8.52 -13.84
N GLY A 54 14.69 -8.91 -13.10
CA GLY A 54 14.70 -9.96 -12.08
C GLY A 54 14.60 -9.39 -10.67
N LEU A 55 13.46 -9.68 -10.02
CA LEU A 55 13.28 -9.51 -8.58
C LEU A 55 13.55 -10.87 -7.91
N PRO A 56 14.48 -10.96 -6.94
CA PRO A 56 14.68 -12.21 -6.20
C PRO A 56 13.43 -12.53 -5.37
N ASP A 57 13.20 -13.82 -5.16
CA ASP A 57 12.13 -14.32 -4.31
C ASP A 57 12.16 -13.65 -2.94
N CYS A 58 11.10 -12.91 -2.59
CA CYS A 58 11.03 -12.12 -1.38
C CYS A 58 9.60 -11.90 -0.90
N ALA A 59 9.48 -11.40 0.32
CA ALA A 59 8.21 -11.01 0.93
C ALA A 59 8.33 -9.59 1.50
N GLY A 60 7.31 -8.80 1.30
CA GLY A 60 7.21 -7.43 1.78
C GLY A 60 6.15 -7.27 2.86
N VAL A 61 6.34 -6.30 3.74
CA VAL A 61 5.32 -5.85 4.71
C VAL A 61 5.37 -4.34 4.86
N ALA A 62 4.21 -3.70 4.77
CA ALA A 62 4.00 -2.29 5.06
C ALA A 62 3.28 -2.18 6.41
N LEU A 63 3.89 -1.48 7.37
CA LEU A 63 3.35 -1.25 8.71
C LEU A 63 3.03 0.22 8.92
N GLY A 64 1.82 0.52 9.42
CA GLY A 64 1.40 1.87 9.78
C GLY A 64 2.03 2.32 11.09
N ILE A 65 3.14 3.07 11.02
CA ILE A 65 3.90 3.52 12.21
C ILE A 65 3.03 4.40 13.12
N ASP A 66 2.25 5.33 12.57
CA ASP A 66 1.41 6.21 13.38
C ASP A 66 0.35 5.40 14.15
N ARG A 67 -0.27 4.40 13.50
CA ARG A 67 -1.23 3.50 14.15
C ARG A 67 -0.57 2.66 15.25
N LEU A 68 0.68 2.20 15.02
CA LEU A 68 1.44 1.48 16.03
C LEU A 68 1.73 2.36 17.26
N ILE A 69 2.19 3.59 17.05
CA ILE A 69 2.47 4.54 18.13
C ILE A 69 1.17 4.89 18.87
N MET A 70 0.09 5.16 18.13
CA MET A 70 -1.24 5.42 18.69
C MET A 70 -1.69 4.31 19.63
N LEU A 71 -1.58 3.04 19.20
CA LEU A 71 -1.91 1.88 20.05
C LEU A 71 -0.95 1.71 21.23
N ALA A 72 0.34 1.96 21.05
CA ALA A 72 1.35 1.85 22.10
C ALA A 72 1.16 2.89 23.21
N LEU A 73 0.73 4.10 22.85
CA LEU A 73 0.44 5.20 23.77
C LEU A 73 -1.01 5.22 24.28
N GLY A 74 -1.87 4.34 23.77
CA GLY A 74 -3.30 4.31 24.13
C GLY A 74 -4.06 5.55 23.66
N CYS A 75 -3.63 6.16 22.55
CA CYS A 75 -4.34 7.24 21.90
C CYS A 75 -5.49 6.70 21.03
N ASP A 76 -6.51 7.52 20.83
CA ASP A 76 -7.71 7.14 20.08
C ASP A 76 -7.76 7.79 18.69
N HIS A 77 -6.85 8.72 18.39
CA HIS A 77 -6.80 9.42 17.11
C HIS A 77 -5.37 9.67 16.63
N ILE A 78 -5.13 9.56 15.31
CA ILE A 78 -3.80 9.68 14.68
C ILE A 78 -3.17 11.07 14.90
N ASP A 79 -4.00 12.11 14.98
CA ASP A 79 -3.55 13.49 15.23
C ASP A 79 -2.84 13.64 16.58
N GLN A 80 -3.12 12.77 17.57
CA GLN A 80 -2.49 12.82 18.89
C GLN A 80 -1.03 12.34 18.86
N VAL A 81 -0.63 11.65 17.79
CA VAL A 81 0.73 11.13 17.58
C VAL A 81 1.43 11.75 16.38
N THR A 82 0.76 12.69 15.69
CA THR A 82 1.31 13.45 14.57
C THR A 82 1.77 14.82 15.08
N ALA A 83 3.00 15.24 14.77
CA ALA A 83 3.54 16.50 15.28
C ALA A 83 2.71 17.73 14.85
N PHE A 84 2.27 17.75 13.58
CA PHE A 84 1.42 18.80 12.99
C PHE A 84 0.35 18.13 12.12
N PRO A 85 -0.82 17.75 12.67
CA PRO A 85 -1.90 17.18 11.89
C PRO A 85 -2.46 18.19 10.88
N PHE A 86 -3.13 17.69 9.84
CA PHE A 86 -3.61 18.49 8.70
C PHE A 86 -4.35 19.80 9.08
N PRO A 87 -5.20 19.87 10.11
CA PRO A 87 -5.88 21.12 10.48
C PRO A 87 -4.95 22.24 11.00
N ILE A 88 -3.72 21.91 11.39
CA ILE A 88 -2.73 22.87 11.94
C ILE A 88 -1.40 22.89 11.16
N ALA A 89 -1.31 22.10 10.08
CA ALA A 89 -0.14 22.04 9.21
C ALA A 89 -0.08 23.22 8.23
#